data_AF-A0A7J3PKT8-F1
#
_entry.id   AF-A0A7J3PKT8-F1
#
_cell.length_a   1.000
_cell.length_b   1.000
_cell.length_c   1.000
_cell.angle_alpha   90.00
_cell.angle_beta   90.00
_cell.angle_gamma   90.00
#
_symmetry.space_group_name_H-M   'P 1'
#
loop_
_entity.id
_entity.type
_entity.pdbx_description
1 polymer ?
#
loop_
_entity_poly.entity_id
_entity_poly.type
_entity_poly.pdbx_seq_one_letter_code
_entity_poly.pdbx_strand_id
1 'polypeptide(L)'
;MVIERLSTGVKGLDEIINGGIPRGFTVAVVGEPGTGKTVFCIHFISSGLSKGEKGIYVTTEESRESIIKQAQLFGFDFNSDLEKGNLIIIDALMGEKSDPWSLRDIEIEELLSKIIEARRLLGKGHVRLVIDSMSAFWLDKPAMARKYSYMVKRILSKWDMTIVLTSQYAVTTSLGFGFGIEHVADGILRFRKTVIGGVLKRFLVVEKMRQTDHDKRVFEIDIVNGKGIVIIGPYK
;
A
#
# COMPACT_ATOMS: atom_id res chain seq x y z
N MET A 1 11.88 -18.09 -17.02
CA MET A 1 12.28 -17.87 -15.62
C MET A 1 11.03 -17.71 -14.79
N VAL A 2 10.91 -18.43 -13.67
CA VAL A 2 9.78 -18.30 -12.74
C VAL A 2 9.97 -17.00 -11.96
N ILE A 3 8.99 -16.11 -12.00
CA ILE A 3 9.03 -14.84 -11.27
C ILE A 3 8.72 -15.13 -9.80
N GLU A 4 9.58 -14.70 -8.87
CA GLU A 4 9.31 -14.78 -7.43
C GLU A 4 8.06 -13.99 -7.08
N ARG A 5 7.17 -14.56 -6.26
CA ARG A 5 5.92 -13.92 -5.83
C ARG A 5 5.89 -13.74 -4.32
N LEU A 6 5.54 -12.54 -3.92
CA LEU A 6 5.43 -12.12 -2.53
C LEU A 6 3.98 -12.22 -2.08
N SER A 7 3.78 -12.89 -0.95
CA SER A 7 2.46 -12.97 -0.32
C SER A 7 1.96 -11.58 0.06
N THR A 8 0.68 -11.32 -0.18
CA THR A 8 0.00 -10.09 0.22
C THR A 8 -0.27 -10.04 1.73
N GLY A 9 -0.15 -11.16 2.44
CA GLY A 9 -0.57 -11.29 3.83
C GLY A 9 -2.07 -11.41 4.04
N VAL A 10 -2.88 -11.32 2.97
CA VAL A 10 -4.33 -11.50 3.02
C VAL A 10 -4.67 -12.90 2.53
N LYS A 11 -5.25 -13.72 3.42
CA LYS A 11 -5.64 -15.09 3.09
C LYS A 11 -6.66 -15.11 1.94
N GLY A 12 -6.39 -15.94 0.93
CA GLY A 12 -7.21 -16.07 -0.28
C GLY A 12 -6.89 -15.06 -1.37
N LEU A 13 -6.30 -13.90 -1.05
CA LEU A 13 -5.93 -12.92 -2.07
C LEU A 13 -4.76 -13.39 -2.92
N ASP A 14 -3.79 -14.07 -2.33
CA ASP A 14 -2.64 -14.60 -3.09
C ASP A 14 -3.09 -15.57 -4.19
N GLU A 15 -4.09 -16.41 -3.93
CA GLU A 15 -4.70 -17.32 -4.91
C GLU A 15 -5.40 -16.56 -6.04
N ILE A 16 -6.12 -15.48 -5.71
CA ILE A 16 -6.78 -14.59 -6.68
C ILE A 16 -5.77 -13.96 -7.66
N ILE A 17 -4.52 -13.73 -7.23
CA ILE A 17 -3.42 -13.20 -8.07
C ILE A 17 -2.31 -14.24 -8.33
N ASN A 18 -2.67 -15.52 -8.36
CA ASN A 18 -1.81 -16.64 -8.77
C ASN A 18 -0.48 -16.74 -8.00
N GLY A 19 -0.57 -16.71 -6.67
CA GLY A 19 0.54 -16.90 -5.74
C GLY A 19 1.12 -15.63 -5.13
N GLY A 20 0.48 -14.47 -5.31
CA GLY A 20 0.91 -13.19 -4.74
C GLY A 20 1.47 -12.19 -5.76
N ILE A 21 1.98 -11.06 -5.24
CA ILE A 21 2.50 -9.95 -6.03
C ILE A 21 3.89 -10.33 -6.56
N PRO A 22 4.16 -10.26 -7.88
CA PRO A 22 5.49 -10.46 -8.41
C PRO A 22 6.53 -9.51 -7.79
N ARG A 23 7.68 -10.04 -7.35
CA ARG A 23 8.75 -9.24 -6.74
C ARG A 23 9.22 -8.14 -7.69
N GLY A 24 9.41 -6.93 -7.16
CA GLY A 24 9.84 -5.76 -7.91
C GLY A 24 8.70 -4.95 -8.53
N PHE A 25 7.45 -5.42 -8.41
CA PHE A 25 6.31 -4.71 -8.99
C PHE A 25 5.92 -3.47 -8.18
N THR A 26 5.37 -2.49 -8.89
CA THR A 26 4.61 -1.39 -8.28
C THR A 26 3.11 -1.68 -8.40
N VAL A 27 2.41 -1.87 -7.28
CA VAL A 27 0.99 -2.17 -7.22
C VAL A 27 0.22 -0.95 -6.70
N ALA A 28 -0.78 -0.51 -7.45
CA ALA A 28 -1.71 0.52 -7.04
C ALA A 28 -2.87 -0.09 -6.26
N VAL A 29 -3.14 0.43 -5.06
CA VAL A 29 -4.28 0.09 -4.22
C VAL A 29 -5.20 1.30 -4.17
N VAL A 30 -6.30 1.21 -4.91
CA VAL A 30 -7.15 2.38 -5.21
C VAL A 30 -8.55 2.17 -4.67
N GLY A 31 -9.17 3.22 -4.16
CA GLY A 31 -10.52 3.16 -3.62
C GLY A 31 -10.88 4.32 -2.71
N GLU A 32 -12.17 4.46 -2.43
CA GLU A 32 -12.69 5.49 -1.54
C GLU A 32 -12.15 5.38 -0.10
N PRO A 33 -12.24 6.45 0.72
CA PRO A 33 -11.98 6.36 2.16
C PRO A 33 -12.79 5.24 2.84
N GLY A 34 -12.20 4.53 3.80
CA GLY A 34 -12.88 3.48 4.56
C GLY A 34 -13.11 2.14 3.83
N THR A 35 -12.52 1.95 2.65
CA THR A 35 -12.63 0.71 1.87
C THR A 35 -11.63 -0.38 2.29
N GLY A 36 -10.60 -0.07 3.09
CA GLY A 36 -9.64 -1.05 3.62
C GLY A 36 -8.21 -0.97 3.06
N LYS A 37 -7.85 0.09 2.33
CA LYS A 37 -6.52 0.26 1.71
C LYS A 37 -5.37 0.19 2.72
N THR A 38 -5.44 0.97 3.80
CA THR A 38 -4.45 0.99 4.90
C THR A 38 -4.31 -0.38 5.56
N VAL A 39 -5.43 -1.08 5.78
CA VAL A 39 -5.41 -2.45 6.31
C VAL A 39 -4.65 -3.39 5.37
N PHE A 40 -4.88 -3.30 4.05
CA PHE A 40 -4.11 -4.06 3.06
C PHE A 40 -2.61 -3.75 3.12
N CYS A 41 -2.24 -2.48 3.24
CA CYS A 41 -0.84 -2.06 3.38
C CYS A 41 -0.17 -2.68 4.61
N ILE A 42 -0.86 -2.69 5.75
CA ILE A 42 -0.39 -3.31 6.99
C ILE A 42 -0.18 -4.82 6.79
N HIS A 43 -1.12 -5.52 6.16
CA HIS A 43 -0.96 -6.94 5.83
C HIS A 43 0.26 -7.19 4.94
N PHE A 44 0.45 -6.36 3.92
CA PHE A 44 1.55 -6.52 2.98
C PHE A 44 2.92 -6.36 3.65
N ILE A 45 3.09 -5.36 4.50
CA ILE A 45 4.32 -5.14 5.27
C ILE A 45 4.52 -6.27 6.28
N SER A 46 3.49 -6.59 7.08
CA SER A 46 3.54 -7.66 8.09
C SER A 46 3.94 -9.02 7.50
N SER A 47 3.38 -9.37 6.33
CA SER A 47 3.73 -10.61 5.64
C SER A 47 5.21 -10.68 5.26
N GLY A 48 5.82 -9.56 4.86
CA GLY A 48 7.26 -9.50 4.59
C GLY A 48 8.09 -9.68 5.85
N LEU A 49 7.76 -8.92 6.90
CA LEU A 49 8.45 -8.96 8.19
C LEU A 49 8.43 -10.38 8.79
N SER A 50 7.29 -11.07 8.72
CA SER A 50 7.14 -12.46 9.19
C SER A 50 8.03 -13.47 8.44
N LYS A 51 8.49 -13.12 7.22
CA LYS A 51 9.37 -13.93 6.38
C LYS A 51 10.82 -13.47 6.42
N GLY A 52 11.16 -12.52 7.29
CA GLY A 52 12.50 -11.95 7.43
C GLY A 52 12.85 -10.91 6.38
N GLU A 53 11.89 -10.47 5.56
CA GLU A 53 12.05 -9.28 4.70
C GLU A 53 11.97 -8.00 5.55
N LYS A 54 12.49 -6.89 5.01
CA LYS A 54 12.43 -5.58 5.65
C LYS A 54 11.28 -4.74 5.08
N GLY A 55 10.79 -3.80 5.88
CA GLY A 55 9.66 -2.94 5.52
C GLY A 55 9.98 -1.45 5.60
N ILE A 56 9.44 -0.68 4.66
CA ILE A 56 9.30 0.78 4.78
C ILE A 56 7.82 1.10 4.64
N TYR A 57 7.24 1.79 5.62
CA TYR A 57 5.87 2.30 5.55
C TYR A 57 5.93 3.82 5.53
N VAL A 58 5.40 4.46 4.50
CA VAL A 58 5.17 5.90 4.50
C VAL A 58 3.70 6.14 4.79
N THR A 59 3.42 6.93 5.82
CA THR A 59 2.07 7.37 6.16
C THR A 59 1.93 8.87 5.94
N THR A 60 0.88 9.32 5.24
CA THR A 60 0.64 10.74 4.94
C THR A 60 -0.68 11.26 5.48
N GLU A 61 -1.60 10.37 5.85
CA GLU A 61 -2.95 10.72 6.32
C GLU A 61 -3.21 10.30 7.76
N GLU A 62 -2.37 9.43 8.32
CA GLU A 62 -2.43 9.00 9.71
C GLU A 62 -1.06 9.13 10.38
N SER A 63 -1.02 9.29 11.70
CA SER A 63 0.25 9.30 12.43
C SER A 63 0.87 7.91 12.49
N ARG A 64 2.19 7.85 12.70
CA ARG A 64 2.92 6.60 12.94
C ARG A 64 2.26 5.74 14.03
N GLU A 65 1.86 6.35 15.14
CA GLU A 65 1.25 5.67 16.29
C GLU A 65 -0.09 5.04 15.90
N SER A 66 -0.86 5.70 15.04
CA SER A 66 -2.10 5.13 14.51
C SER A 66 -1.83 3.85 13.71
N ILE A 67 -0.84 3.87 12.80
CA ILE A 67 -0.48 2.70 12.00
C ILE A 67 -0.02 1.54 12.89
N ILE A 68 0.82 1.81 13.90
CA ILE A 68 1.26 0.79 14.87
C ILE A 68 0.07 0.20 15.62
N LYS A 69 -0.84 1.04 16.13
CA LYS A 69 -2.03 0.60 16.85
C LYS A 69 -2.96 -0.24 15.97
N GLN A 70 -3.17 0.15 14.72
CA GLN A 70 -3.95 -0.61 13.76
C GLN A 70 -3.32 -1.98 13.47
N ALA A 71 -2.00 -2.04 13.30
CA ALA A 71 -1.28 -3.30 13.13
C ALA A 71 -1.51 -4.25 14.32
N GLN A 72 -1.44 -3.72 15.55
CA GLN A 72 -1.71 -4.48 16.77
C GLN A 72 -3.15 -5.03 16.84
N LEU A 73 -4.16 -4.27 16.37
CA LEU A 73 -5.55 -4.74 16.30
C LEU A 73 -5.73 -5.98 15.42
N PHE A 74 -4.79 -6.22 14.49
CA PHE A 74 -4.78 -7.40 13.61
C PHE A 74 -3.72 -8.44 14.02
N GLY A 75 -3.10 -8.28 15.19
CA GLY A 75 -2.12 -9.22 15.75
C GLY A 75 -0.70 -9.07 15.19
N PHE A 76 -0.38 -7.92 14.59
CA PHE A 76 0.97 -7.63 14.07
C PHE A 76 1.73 -6.69 15.01
N ASP A 77 2.93 -7.08 15.41
CA ASP A 77 3.75 -6.32 16.35
C ASP A 77 4.80 -5.45 15.64
N PHE A 78 4.34 -4.31 15.12
CA PHE A 78 5.25 -3.35 14.47
C PHE A 78 6.24 -2.70 15.44
N ASN A 79 5.96 -2.67 16.75
CA ASN A 79 6.92 -2.13 17.72
C ASN A 79 8.18 -3.00 17.77
N SER A 80 8.01 -4.31 17.86
CA SER A 80 9.15 -5.23 17.85
C SER A 80 9.98 -5.12 16.56
N ASP A 81 9.33 -4.93 15.40
CA ASP A 81 10.03 -4.76 14.14
C ASP A 81 10.70 -3.39 13.98
N LEU A 82 10.17 -2.33 14.59
CA LEU A 82 10.83 -1.04 14.68
C LEU A 82 12.09 -1.13 15.56
N GLU A 83 11.99 -1.74 16.75
CA GLU A 83 13.11 -1.92 17.67
C GLU A 83 14.25 -2.75 17.07
N LYS A 84 13.91 -3.78 16.29
CA LYS A 84 14.88 -4.63 15.58
C LYS A 84 15.48 -3.97 14.32
N GLY A 85 14.99 -2.79 13.91
CA GLY A 85 15.35 -2.18 12.64
C GLY A 85 14.94 -3.03 11.43
N ASN A 86 13.82 -3.75 11.55
CA ASN A 86 13.20 -4.48 10.44
C ASN A 86 12.23 -3.60 9.65
N LEU A 87 11.57 -2.67 10.34
CA LEU A 87 10.60 -1.74 9.81
C LEU A 87 11.07 -0.31 10.05
N ILE A 88 10.84 0.56 9.06
CA ILE A 88 10.93 2.02 9.22
C ILE A 88 9.58 2.61 8.85
N ILE A 89 9.01 3.45 9.71
CA ILE A 89 7.78 4.20 9.42
C ILE A 89 8.13 5.67 9.24
N ILE A 90 7.93 6.17 8.02
CA ILE A 90 8.09 7.57 7.66
C ILE A 90 6.75 8.28 7.84
N ASP A 91 6.68 9.24 8.76
CA ASP A 91 5.50 10.03 9.06
C ASP A 91 5.54 11.35 8.26
N ALA A 92 4.55 11.56 7.41
CA ALA A 92 4.39 12.78 6.63
C ALA A 92 3.12 13.54 7.02
N LEU A 93 2.48 13.25 8.15
CA LEU A 93 1.30 13.96 8.64
C LEU A 93 1.63 14.87 9.83
N MET A 94 2.15 14.28 10.91
CA MET A 94 2.29 14.95 12.20
C MET A 94 3.71 14.83 12.79
N GLY A 95 4.66 14.34 11.99
CA GLY A 95 6.01 14.05 12.46
C GLY A 95 6.68 15.21 13.20
N GLU A 96 7.25 14.92 14.39
CA GLU A 96 8.05 15.91 15.11
C GLU A 96 9.29 16.26 14.27
N LYS A 97 9.70 17.54 14.28
CA LYS A 97 10.89 18.01 13.53
C LYS A 97 12.19 17.33 13.95
N SER A 98 12.24 16.80 15.18
CA SER A 98 13.36 16.06 15.76
C SER A 98 13.44 14.61 15.28
N ASP A 99 12.34 14.03 14.80
CA ASP A 99 12.31 12.65 14.37
C ASP A 99 12.92 12.50 12.97
N PRO A 100 13.96 11.67 12.79
CA PRO A 100 14.64 11.48 11.51
C PRO A 100 13.76 10.85 10.43
N TRP A 101 12.63 10.25 10.82
CA TRP A 101 11.65 9.65 9.91
C TRP A 101 10.38 10.48 9.75
N SER A 102 10.46 11.77 10.02
CA SER A 102 9.41 12.72 9.65
C SER A 102 9.73 13.39 8.31
N LEU A 103 8.73 13.58 7.45
CA LEU A 103 8.84 14.56 6.37
C LEU A 103 8.60 15.96 6.93
N ARG A 104 9.38 16.93 6.45
CA ARG A 104 9.22 18.35 6.81
C ARG A 104 8.19 19.02 5.94
N ASP A 105 8.25 18.74 4.64
CA ASP A 105 7.34 19.26 3.65
C ASP A 105 6.72 18.12 2.82
N ILE A 106 5.51 18.33 2.31
CA ILE A 106 4.82 17.35 1.44
C ILE A 106 5.31 17.52 0.00
N GLU A 107 6.58 17.21 -0.21
CA GLU A 107 7.24 17.30 -1.52
C GLU A 107 7.77 15.93 -1.97
N ILE A 108 7.60 15.62 -3.25
CA ILE A 108 7.89 14.28 -3.77
C ILE A 108 9.39 13.98 -3.74
N GLU A 109 10.23 14.99 -3.94
CA GLU A 109 11.68 14.86 -3.88
C GLU A 109 12.16 14.53 -2.46
N GLU A 110 11.55 15.12 -1.43
CA GLU A 110 11.86 14.83 -0.03
C GLU A 110 11.45 13.40 0.33
N LEU A 111 10.24 12.99 -0.05
CA LEU A 111 9.76 11.62 0.10
C LEU A 111 10.75 10.60 -0.48
N LEU A 112 11.16 10.82 -1.73
CA LEU A 112 12.10 9.94 -2.42
C LEU A 112 13.45 9.88 -1.73
N SER A 113 13.97 11.03 -1.31
CA SER A 113 15.22 11.12 -0.56
C SER A 113 15.15 10.29 0.73
N LYS A 114 14.06 10.44 1.51
CA LYS A 114 13.89 9.71 2.76
C LYS A 114 13.68 8.22 2.59
N ILE A 115 12.92 7.78 1.59
CA ILE A 115 12.77 6.36 1.27
C ILE A 115 14.14 5.76 0.90
N ILE A 116 14.94 6.48 0.10
CA ILE A 116 16.29 6.02 -0.29
C ILE A 116 17.21 5.94 0.93
N GLU A 117 17.14 6.90 1.84
CA GLU A 117 17.88 6.88 3.10
C GLU A 117 17.48 5.67 3.97
N ALA A 118 16.18 5.46 4.19
CA ALA A 118 15.64 4.31 4.89
C ALA A 118 16.12 2.99 4.26
N ARG A 119 16.02 2.90 2.93
CA ARG A 119 16.46 1.73 2.18
C ARG A 119 17.94 1.42 2.37
N ARG A 120 18.80 2.44 2.41
CA ARG A 120 20.24 2.26 2.64
C ARG A 120 20.51 1.74 4.04
N LEU A 121 19.82 2.28 5.05
CA LEU A 121 19.98 1.84 6.45
C LEU A 121 19.51 0.40 6.68
N LEU A 122 18.47 -0.06 5.98
CA LEU A 122 17.99 -1.45 6.06
C LEU A 122 18.98 -2.48 5.48
N GLY A 123 20.03 -2.04 4.78
CA GLY A 123 21.13 -2.91 4.33
C GLY A 123 20.79 -3.75 3.09
N LYS A 124 21.29 -4.99 3.03
CA LYS A 124 21.05 -5.90 1.89
C LYS A 124 19.74 -6.66 2.06
N GLY A 125 19.15 -7.09 0.95
CA GLY A 125 17.90 -7.86 0.92
C GLY A 125 16.77 -7.10 0.25
N HIS A 126 15.68 -7.84 0.00
CA HIS A 126 14.46 -7.28 -0.56
C HIS A 126 13.71 -6.44 0.48
N VAL A 127 13.10 -5.34 0.03
CA VAL A 127 12.31 -4.46 0.90
C VAL A 127 10.89 -4.31 0.34
N ARG A 128 9.90 -4.45 1.22
CA ARG A 128 8.52 -4.07 0.91
C ARG A 128 8.33 -2.61 1.27
N LEU A 129 7.81 -1.84 0.32
CA LEU A 129 7.52 -0.42 0.50
C LEU A 129 6.02 -0.18 0.38
N VAL A 130 5.46 0.54 1.33
CA VAL A 130 4.12 1.12 1.26
C VAL A 130 4.23 2.65 1.22
N ILE A 131 3.43 3.30 0.37
CA ILE A 131 3.15 4.73 0.44
C ILE A 131 1.64 4.93 0.59
N ASP A 132 1.21 5.25 1.80
CA ASP A 132 -0.20 5.36 2.20
C ASP A 132 -0.54 6.76 2.75
N SER A 133 -1.06 7.69 1.96
CA SER A 133 -1.34 7.62 0.53
C SER A 133 -0.46 8.58 -0.24
N MET A 134 -0.29 8.37 -1.55
CA MET A 134 0.31 9.44 -2.35
C MET A 134 -0.64 10.53 -2.82
N SER A 135 -1.95 10.41 -2.53
CA SER A 135 -2.90 11.51 -2.79
C SER A 135 -2.50 12.82 -2.10
N ALA A 136 -1.82 12.75 -0.94
CA ALA A 136 -1.31 13.92 -0.23
C ALA A 136 -0.34 14.79 -1.07
N PHE A 137 0.47 14.18 -1.94
CA PHE A 137 1.52 14.88 -2.71
C PHE A 137 1.00 15.63 -3.95
N TRP A 138 -0.29 15.54 -4.26
CA TRP A 138 -0.90 16.27 -5.38
C TRP A 138 -2.28 16.80 -5.03
N LEU A 139 -2.59 16.95 -3.74
CA LEU A 139 -3.88 17.46 -3.29
C LEU A 139 -4.16 18.86 -3.86
N ASP A 140 -3.15 19.72 -3.91
CA ASP A 140 -3.18 21.07 -4.48
C ASP A 140 -2.83 21.11 -5.98
N LYS A 141 -2.17 20.06 -6.50
CA LYS A 141 -1.70 19.96 -7.89
C LYS A 141 -2.13 18.65 -8.57
N PRO A 142 -3.43 18.35 -8.77
CA PRO A 142 -3.88 17.05 -9.30
C PRO A 142 -3.27 16.66 -10.66
N ALA A 143 -2.99 17.64 -11.52
CA ALA A 143 -2.34 17.42 -12.82
C ALA A 143 -0.95 16.76 -12.70
N MET A 144 -0.29 16.89 -11.55
CA MET A 144 1.03 16.35 -11.28
C MET A 144 1.01 14.88 -10.84
N ALA A 145 -0.16 14.33 -10.48
CA ALA A 145 -0.30 12.97 -9.95
C ALA A 145 0.42 11.92 -10.83
N ARG A 146 0.24 11.98 -12.15
CA ARG A 146 0.90 11.05 -13.08
C ARG A 146 2.42 11.25 -13.13
N LYS A 147 2.89 12.50 -13.12
CA LYS A 147 4.33 12.83 -13.14
C LYS A 147 5.00 12.32 -11.86
N TYR A 148 4.42 12.58 -10.70
CA TYR A 148 4.94 12.14 -9.41
C TYR A 148 4.93 10.63 -9.25
N SER A 149 3.83 9.98 -9.64
CA SER A 149 3.74 8.51 -9.65
C SER A 149 4.82 7.88 -10.55
N TYR A 150 5.07 8.48 -11.72
CA TYR A 150 6.15 8.04 -12.61
C TYR A 150 7.54 8.24 -12.01
N MET A 151 7.78 9.37 -11.35
CA MET A 151 9.04 9.62 -10.64
C MET A 151 9.29 8.55 -9.56
N VAL A 152 8.29 8.25 -8.73
CA VAL A 152 8.36 7.20 -7.70
C VAL A 152 8.73 5.86 -8.31
N LYS A 153 7.96 5.38 -9.30
CA LYS A 153 8.26 4.10 -9.94
C LYS A 153 9.66 4.07 -10.56
N ARG A 154 10.01 5.09 -11.35
CA ARG A 154 11.27 5.13 -12.10
C ARG A 154 12.49 5.17 -11.18
N ILE A 155 12.40 5.90 -10.06
CA ILE A 155 13.52 6.06 -9.13
C ILE A 155 13.64 4.83 -8.22
N LEU A 156 12.53 4.39 -7.63
CA LEU A 156 12.53 3.32 -6.62
C LEU A 156 12.65 1.91 -7.21
N SER A 157 12.26 1.68 -8.47
CA SER A 157 12.47 0.38 -9.16
C SER A 157 13.93 -0.06 -9.22
N LYS A 158 14.88 0.86 -9.02
CA LYS A 158 16.32 0.57 -8.97
C LYS A 158 16.83 0.04 -7.62
N TRP A 159 15.95 -0.07 -6.62
CA TRP A 159 16.32 -0.32 -5.21
C TRP A 159 15.90 -1.69 -4.67
N ASP A 160 15.57 -2.65 -5.53
CA ASP A 160 15.10 -4.00 -5.16
C ASP A 160 13.96 -3.94 -4.12
N MET A 161 12.88 -3.26 -4.51
CA MET A 161 11.68 -3.10 -3.71
C MET A 161 10.44 -3.59 -4.43
N THR A 162 9.50 -4.14 -3.68
CA THR A 162 8.11 -4.30 -4.14
C THR A 162 7.26 -3.23 -3.48
N ILE A 163 6.58 -2.43 -4.30
CA ILE A 163 6.01 -1.15 -3.90
C ILE A 163 4.49 -1.24 -3.95
N VAL A 164 3.81 -0.87 -2.87
CA VAL A 164 2.37 -0.65 -2.82
C VAL A 164 2.14 0.86 -2.67
N LEU A 165 1.39 1.43 -3.61
CA LEU A 165 0.99 2.83 -3.60
C LEU A 165 -0.51 2.90 -3.37
N THR A 166 -0.96 3.65 -2.37
CA THR A 166 -2.40 3.91 -2.22
C THR A 166 -2.78 5.26 -2.82
N SER A 167 -3.98 5.32 -3.37
CA SER A 167 -4.60 6.59 -3.76
C SER A 167 -6.09 6.56 -3.48
N GLN A 168 -6.60 7.73 -3.09
CA GLN A 168 -8.01 7.98 -2.88
C GLN A 168 -8.60 8.71 -4.07
N TYR A 169 -9.80 8.28 -4.49
CA TYR A 169 -10.62 9.04 -5.43
C TYR A 169 -11.79 9.68 -4.70
N ALA A 170 -12.05 10.95 -5.01
CA ALA A 170 -13.28 11.61 -4.63
C ALA A 170 -14.41 11.13 -5.54
N VAL A 171 -15.49 10.62 -4.94
CA VAL A 171 -16.68 10.09 -5.64
C VAL A 171 -17.41 11.16 -6.45
N THR A 172 -17.21 12.44 -6.10
CA THR A 172 -17.98 13.58 -6.62
C THR A 172 -17.62 13.99 -8.05
N THR A 173 -16.53 13.49 -8.61
CA THR A 173 -16.15 13.76 -10.00
C THR A 173 -16.18 12.47 -10.81
N SER A 174 -17.31 12.22 -11.47
CA SER A 174 -17.43 11.34 -12.65
C SER A 174 -16.45 11.72 -13.80
N LEU A 175 -15.65 12.77 -13.61
CA LEU A 175 -14.62 13.29 -14.49
C LEU A 175 -13.23 12.90 -13.97
N GLY A 176 -12.71 11.79 -14.49
CA GLY A 176 -11.43 11.75 -15.22
C GLY A 176 -10.12 12.28 -14.61
N PHE A 177 -10.04 12.72 -13.36
CA PHE A 177 -8.75 13.04 -12.69
C PHE A 177 -8.18 11.83 -11.93
N GLY A 178 -8.76 10.65 -12.17
CA GLY A 178 -8.54 9.43 -11.42
C GLY A 178 -7.37 8.55 -11.89
N PHE A 179 -6.24 9.15 -12.25
CA PHE A 179 -5.29 8.53 -13.16
C PHE A 179 -3.82 8.73 -12.77
N GLY A 180 -3.54 8.95 -11.49
CA GLY A 180 -2.18 9.13 -11.00
C GLY A 180 -1.38 7.82 -11.06
N ILE A 181 -1.68 6.92 -10.12
CA ILE A 181 -0.85 5.75 -9.84
C ILE A 181 -1.15 4.57 -10.77
N GLU A 182 -2.38 4.40 -11.27
CA GLU A 182 -2.78 3.27 -12.13
C GLU A 182 -2.00 3.22 -13.46
N HIS A 183 -1.65 4.39 -13.98
CA HIS A 183 -0.93 4.51 -15.25
C HIS A 183 0.47 3.91 -15.19
N VAL A 184 1.11 4.01 -14.02
CA VAL A 184 2.47 3.54 -13.82
C VAL A 184 2.50 2.16 -13.19
N ALA A 185 1.44 1.75 -12.50
CA ALA A 185 1.40 0.49 -11.77
C ALA A 185 1.45 -0.74 -12.68
N ASP A 186 2.15 -1.77 -12.22
CA ASP A 186 2.18 -3.10 -12.83
C ASP A 186 0.98 -3.94 -12.41
N GLY A 187 0.43 -3.68 -11.22
CA GLY A 187 -0.85 -4.22 -10.77
C GLY A 187 -1.79 -3.16 -10.20
N ILE A 188 -3.10 -3.38 -10.28
CA ILE A 188 -4.13 -2.49 -9.73
C ILE A 188 -5.13 -3.35 -8.95
N LEU A 189 -5.19 -3.11 -7.64
CA LEU A 189 -6.18 -3.64 -6.72
C LEU A 189 -7.18 -2.55 -6.43
N ARG A 190 -8.43 -2.69 -6.91
CA ARG A 190 -9.48 -1.71 -6.69
C ARG A 190 -10.39 -2.16 -5.57
N PHE A 191 -10.43 -1.34 -4.52
CA PHE A 191 -11.32 -1.45 -3.38
C PHE A 191 -12.55 -0.56 -3.59
N ARG A 192 -13.73 -1.09 -3.29
CA ARG A 192 -15.01 -0.39 -3.37
C ARG A 192 -15.82 -0.63 -2.10
N LYS A 193 -16.80 0.23 -1.86
CA LYS A 193 -17.81 0.03 -0.83
C LYS A 193 -19.18 0.42 -1.37
N THR A 194 -20.24 -0.24 -0.89
CA THR A 194 -21.62 0.18 -1.17
C THR A 194 -22.53 -0.30 -0.05
N VAL A 195 -23.67 0.37 0.13
CA VAL A 195 -24.68 -0.02 1.10
C VAL A 195 -25.70 -0.93 0.41
N ILE A 196 -25.79 -2.18 0.85
CA ILE A 196 -26.73 -3.18 0.32
C ILE A 196 -27.59 -3.67 1.48
N GLY A 197 -28.91 -3.49 1.38
CA GLY A 197 -29.83 -3.88 2.45
C GLY A 197 -29.56 -3.18 3.79
N GLY A 198 -29.10 -1.92 3.76
CA GLY A 198 -28.73 -1.17 4.96
C GLY A 198 -27.37 -1.52 5.56
N VAL A 199 -26.63 -2.47 4.97
CA VAL A 199 -25.31 -2.89 5.44
C VAL A 199 -24.23 -2.35 4.52
N LEU A 200 -23.21 -1.69 5.09
CA LEU A 200 -22.03 -1.25 4.34
C LEU A 200 -21.16 -2.47 4.00
N LYS A 201 -21.15 -2.85 2.72
CA LYS A 201 -20.32 -3.93 2.19
C LYS A 201 -19.08 -3.37 1.50
N ARG A 202 -17.98 -4.12 1.55
CA ARG A 202 -16.71 -3.80 0.90
C ARG A 202 -16.38 -4.84 -0.16
N PHE A 203 -15.72 -4.40 -1.22
CA PHE A 203 -15.41 -5.23 -2.37
C PHE A 203 -13.99 -4.98 -2.86
N LEU A 204 -13.39 -6.02 -3.42
CA LEU A 204 -12.07 -6.02 -4.05
C LEU A 204 -12.18 -6.59 -5.46
N VAL A 205 -11.54 -5.93 -6.42
CA VAL A 205 -11.34 -6.49 -7.77
C VAL A 205 -9.91 -6.23 -8.22
N VAL A 206 -9.30 -7.23 -8.87
CA VAL A 206 -8.01 -7.09 -9.52
C VAL A 206 -8.27 -6.59 -10.94
N GLU A 207 -7.98 -5.31 -11.20
CA GLU A 207 -8.18 -4.75 -12.55
C GLU A 207 -7.01 -5.06 -13.47
N LYS A 208 -5.83 -5.25 -12.87
CA LYS A 208 -4.58 -5.48 -13.60
C LYS A 208 -3.61 -6.20 -12.69
N MET A 209 -2.90 -7.18 -13.23
CA MET A 209 -1.63 -7.66 -12.69
C MET A 209 -0.77 -8.14 -13.86
N ARG A 210 0.23 -7.35 -14.26
CA ARG A 210 1.08 -7.72 -15.41
C ARG A 210 1.75 -9.07 -15.17
N GLN A 211 1.95 -9.83 -16.25
CA GLN A 211 2.64 -11.13 -16.20
C GLN A 211 2.02 -12.13 -15.19
N THR A 212 0.74 -11.95 -14.87
CA THR A 212 0.00 -12.74 -13.89
C THR A 212 -1.41 -12.91 -14.41
N ASP A 213 -1.85 -14.16 -14.58
CA ASP A 213 -3.28 -14.41 -14.70
C ASP A 213 -3.93 -14.20 -13.33
N HIS A 214 -5.09 -13.55 -13.31
CA HIS A 214 -5.79 -13.21 -12.08
C HIS A 214 -7.29 -13.35 -12.26
N ASP A 215 -7.99 -13.57 -11.15
CA ASP A 215 -9.44 -13.63 -11.18
C ASP A 215 -10.03 -12.26 -11.59
N LYS A 216 -11.09 -12.31 -12.39
CA LYS A 216 -11.77 -11.12 -12.94
C LYS A 216 -13.07 -10.79 -12.20
N ARG A 217 -13.48 -11.64 -11.26
CA ARG A 217 -14.68 -11.43 -10.44
C ARG A 217 -14.42 -10.36 -9.39
N VAL A 218 -15.50 -9.71 -8.97
CA VAL A 218 -15.50 -8.87 -7.78
C VAL A 218 -15.63 -9.79 -6.57
N PHE A 219 -14.82 -9.57 -5.53
CA PHE A 219 -14.87 -10.32 -4.28
C PHE A 219 -15.43 -9.45 -3.17
N GLU A 220 -16.40 -9.96 -2.43
CA GLU A 220 -16.82 -9.34 -1.16
C GLU A 220 -15.73 -9.59 -0.12
N ILE A 221 -15.38 -8.55 0.62
CA ILE A 221 -14.38 -8.60 1.69
C ILE A 221 -14.96 -8.01 2.97
N ASP A 222 -14.42 -8.45 4.10
CA ASP A 222 -14.71 -7.88 5.40
C ASP A 222 -13.41 -7.52 6.14
N ILE A 223 -13.52 -6.65 7.15
CA ILE A 223 -12.42 -6.28 8.05
C ILE A 223 -12.78 -6.73 9.46
N VAL A 224 -12.08 -7.76 9.94
CA VAL A 224 -12.41 -8.44 11.19
C VAL A 224 -11.30 -8.20 12.21
N ASN A 225 -11.67 -7.80 13.43
CA ASN A 225 -10.71 -7.64 14.53
C ASN A 225 -9.89 -8.92 14.77
N GLY A 226 -8.59 -8.76 15.00
CA GLY A 226 -7.65 -9.88 15.14
C GLY A 226 -7.32 -10.63 13.85
N LYS A 227 -7.92 -10.25 12.70
CA LYS A 227 -7.65 -10.88 11.38
C LYS A 227 -7.32 -9.89 10.27
N GLY A 228 -7.84 -8.67 10.34
CA GLY A 228 -7.77 -7.69 9.26
C GLY A 228 -8.66 -8.08 8.08
N ILE A 229 -8.14 -8.01 6.85
CA ILE A 229 -8.94 -8.31 5.64
C ILE A 229 -9.22 -9.81 5.53
N VAL A 230 -10.50 -10.13 5.34
CA VAL A 230 -10.98 -11.49 5.05
C VAL A 230 -11.71 -11.47 3.71
N ILE A 231 -11.30 -12.34 2.77
CA ILE A 231 -12.02 -12.58 1.53
C ILE A 231 -13.24 -13.46 1.85
N ILE A 232 -14.45 -12.94 1.66
CA ILE A 232 -15.70 -13.69 1.87
C ILE A 232 -15.96 -14.62 0.68
N GLY A 233 -15.74 -14.12 -0.54
CA GLY A 233 -15.89 -14.88 -1.77
C GLY A 233 -16.27 -14.01 -2.95
N PRO A 234 -16.40 -14.60 -4.16
CA PRO A 234 -16.84 -13.87 -5.33
C PRO A 234 -18.29 -13.39 -5.13
N TYR A 235 -18.50 -12.09 -5.33
CA TYR A 235 -19.81 -11.45 -5.32
C TYR A 235 -20.61 -11.91 -6.53
N LYS A 236 -21.88 -12.29 -6.31
CA LYS A 236 -22.82 -12.78 -7.32
C LYS A 236 -23.95 -11.79 -7.52
#